data_AF-A0A975LEZ7-F1
#
_entry.id   AF-A0A975LEZ7-F1
#
_cell.length_a   1.000
_cell.length_b   1.000
_cell.length_c   1.000
_cell.angle_alpha   90.00
_cell.angle_beta   90.00
_cell.angle_gamma   90.00
#
_symmetry.space_group_name_H-M   'P 1'
#
loop_
_entity.id
_entity.type
_entity.pdbx_description
1 polymer ?
#
loop_
_entity_poly.entity_id
_entity_poly.type
_entity_poly.pdbx_seq_one_letter_code
_entity_poly.pdbx_strand_id
1 'polypeptide(L)'
;MSKEKVVFNNEEIEEIDAYSEYIEEFNMKVDGNEVICFKVLSDLLHNRINYEDIGRNTLIKTYMQIKVSKSVFSQYAWFNSSSIQQIIPKINKYIKELIDKLKE
;
A
#
# COMPACT_ATOMS: atom_id res chain seq x y z
N MET A 1 20.70 10.00 -14.19
CA MET A 1 19.50 9.22 -14.56
C MET A 1 18.33 9.76 -13.78
N SER A 2 17.36 10.36 -14.47
CA SER A 2 16.15 10.94 -13.89
C SER A 2 15.34 9.81 -13.26
N LYS A 3 15.29 9.72 -11.91
CA LYS A 3 14.35 8.82 -11.22
C LYS A 3 12.95 9.34 -11.56
N GLU A 4 12.22 8.62 -12.41
CA GLU A 4 10.80 8.89 -12.65
C GLU A 4 10.08 8.90 -11.31
N LYS A 5 9.62 10.08 -10.88
CA LYS A 5 8.78 10.20 -9.69
C LYS A 5 7.51 9.40 -9.97
N VAL A 6 7.21 8.40 -9.15
CA VAL A 6 5.94 7.67 -9.28
C VAL A 6 4.81 8.65 -8.96
N VAL A 7 3.96 8.94 -9.95
CA VAL A 7 2.80 9.84 -9.82
C VAL A 7 1.53 9.01 -9.92
N PHE A 8 0.73 8.99 -8.86
CA PHE A 8 -0.60 8.38 -8.84
C PHE A 8 -1.65 9.36 -9.37
N ASN A 9 -2.60 8.88 -10.16
CA ASN A 9 -3.77 9.66 -10.57
C ASN A 9 -4.86 9.57 -9.50
N ASN A 10 -5.91 10.39 -9.62
CA ASN A 10 -6.98 10.45 -8.61
C ASN A 10 -7.73 9.13 -8.46
N GLU A 11 -8.04 8.42 -9.55
CA GLU A 11 -8.72 7.13 -9.49
C GLU A 11 -7.89 6.08 -8.74
N GLU A 12 -6.57 6.06 -8.95
CA GLU A 12 -5.67 5.15 -8.25
C GLU A 12 -5.58 5.50 -6.74
N ILE A 13 -5.64 6.78 -6.38
CA ILE A 13 -5.65 7.24 -4.98
C ILE A 13 -6.98 6.87 -4.32
N GLU A 14 -8.10 7.16 -4.97
CA GLU A 14 -9.44 6.81 -4.50
C GLU A 14 -9.57 5.31 -4.28
N GLU A 15 -8.98 4.50 -5.16
CA GLU A 15 -8.97 3.06 -4.96
C GLU A 15 -8.13 2.65 -3.75
N ILE A 16 -6.94 3.22 -3.55
CA ILE A 16 -6.14 2.94 -2.34
C ILE A 16 -6.90 3.33 -1.06
N ASP A 17 -7.61 4.45 -1.09
CA ASP A 17 -8.41 4.94 0.04
C ASP A 17 -9.57 4.00 0.35
N ALA A 18 -10.33 3.57 -0.67
CA ALA A 18 -11.41 2.60 -0.49
C ALA A 18 -10.91 1.29 0.15
N TYR A 19 -9.72 0.82 -0.25
CA TYR A 19 -9.12 -0.38 0.33
C TYR A 19 -8.68 -0.17 1.79
N SER A 20 -8.19 1.02 2.11
CA SER A 20 -7.89 1.40 3.49
C SER A 20 -9.15 1.33 4.35
N GLU A 21 -10.26 1.91 3.88
CA GLU A 21 -11.55 1.91 4.58
C GLU A 21 -12.06 0.48 4.80
N TYR A 22 -12.03 -0.39 3.79
CA TYR A 22 -12.45 -1.79 3.94
C TYR A 22 -11.62 -2.53 4.99
N ILE A 23 -10.29 -2.38 4.97
CA ILE A 23 -9.42 -3.06 5.94
C ILE A 23 -9.72 -2.59 7.36
N GLU A 24 -9.97 -1.31 7.56
CA GLU A 24 -10.33 -0.73 8.86
C GLU A 24 -11.70 -1.19 9.32
N GLU A 25 -12.73 -1.14 8.46
CA GLU A 25 -14.10 -1.55 8.78
C GLU A 25 -14.16 -3.02 9.19
N PHE A 26 -13.43 -3.89 8.49
CA PHE A 26 -13.40 -5.32 8.78
C PHE A 26 -12.33 -5.73 9.80
N ASN A 27 -11.55 -4.78 10.32
CA ASN A 27 -10.41 -5.01 11.22
C ASN A 27 -9.53 -6.20 10.75
N MET A 28 -9.17 -6.18 9.46
CA MET A 28 -8.59 -7.35 8.81
C MET A 28 -7.25 -7.74 9.42
N LYS A 29 -7.11 -9.03 9.71
CA LYS A 29 -5.88 -9.64 10.20
C LYS A 29 -5.49 -10.83 9.34
N VAL A 30 -4.20 -10.96 9.06
CA VAL A 30 -3.60 -12.13 8.40
C VAL A 30 -2.60 -12.73 9.37
N ASP A 31 -2.79 -14.00 9.72
CA ASP A 31 -1.97 -14.71 10.73
C ASP A 31 -1.86 -13.95 12.06
N GLY A 32 -2.98 -13.36 12.52
CA GLY A 32 -3.03 -12.56 13.75
C GLY A 32 -2.41 -11.16 13.64
N ASN A 33 -1.77 -10.82 12.52
CA ASN A 33 -1.17 -9.52 12.28
C ASN A 33 -2.14 -8.58 11.56
N GLU A 34 -2.26 -7.36 12.06
CA GLU A 34 -3.03 -6.31 11.41
C GLU A 34 -2.50 -6.00 10.01
N VAL A 35 -3.43 -5.90 9.05
CA VAL A 35 -3.16 -5.41 7.70
C VAL A 35 -3.11 -3.89 7.76
N ILE A 36 -1.96 -3.30 7.43
CA ILE A 36 -1.73 -1.85 7.55
C ILE A 36 -1.35 -1.20 6.21
N CYS A 37 -1.14 -2.00 5.16
CA CYS A 37 -0.48 -1.51 3.96
C CYS A 37 -1.25 -0.40 3.23
N PHE A 38 -2.57 -0.54 3.07
CA PHE A 38 -3.38 0.46 2.37
C PHE A 38 -3.56 1.74 3.19
N LYS A 39 -3.66 1.62 4.51
CA LYS A 39 -3.64 2.76 5.43
C LYS A 39 -2.36 3.57 5.31
N VAL A 40 -1.21 2.90 5.42
CA VAL A 40 0.10 3.54 5.28
C VAL A 40 0.25 4.19 3.90
N LEU A 41 -0.25 3.55 2.84
CA LEU A 41 -0.22 4.12 1.49
C LEU A 41 -1.11 5.36 1.36
N SER A 42 -2.35 5.29 1.83
CA SER A 42 -3.28 6.44 1.83
C SER A 42 -2.64 7.62 2.57
N ASP A 43 -2.15 7.41 3.79
CA ASP A 43 -1.57 8.48 4.59
C ASP A 43 -0.31 9.09 3.94
N LEU A 44 0.52 8.28 3.27
CA LEU A 44 1.68 8.78 2.51
C LEU A 44 1.27 9.60 1.28
N LEU A 45 0.26 9.14 0.53
CA LEU A 45 -0.21 9.81 -0.69
C LEU A 45 -0.90 11.14 -0.39
N HIS A 46 -1.59 11.22 0.75
CA HIS A 46 -2.23 12.44 1.25
C HIS A 46 -1.30 13.33 2.08
N ASN A 47 -0.01 12.98 2.21
CA ASN A 47 0.97 13.68 3.04
C ASN A 47 0.55 13.85 4.51
N ARG A 48 -0.26 12.93 5.04
CA ARG A 48 -0.64 12.89 6.46
C ARG A 48 0.50 12.38 7.34
N ILE A 49 1.39 11.57 6.74
CA ILE A 49 2.64 11.08 7.35
C ILE A 49 3.79 11.26 6.36
N ASN A 50 5.01 11.37 6.88
CA ASN A 50 6.22 11.26 6.07
C ASN A 50 6.81 9.84 6.19
N TYR A 51 7.46 9.36 5.13
CA TYR A 51 8.10 8.04 5.12
C TYR A 51 9.27 7.95 6.11
N GLU A 52 9.85 9.09 6.48
CA GLU A 52 10.90 9.23 7.49
C GLU A 52 10.35 8.98 8.90
N ASP A 53 9.09 9.36 9.17
CA ASP A 53 8.47 9.27 10.49
C ASP A 53 8.06 7.83 10.86
N ILE A 54 7.56 7.07 9.88
CA ILE A 54 7.11 5.68 10.10
C ILE A 54 8.25 4.64 10.11
N GLY A 55 9.43 5.05 9.65
CA GLY A 55 10.63 4.24 9.65
C GLY A 55 10.64 3.08 8.65
N ARG A 56 11.85 2.54 8.44
CA ARG A 56 12.13 1.51 7.42
C ARG A 56 11.36 0.20 7.63
N ASN A 57 11.18 -0.23 8.88
CA ASN A 57 10.51 -1.50 9.18
C ASN A 57 9.03 -1.47 8.78
N THR A 58 8.34 -0.35 9.00
CA THR A 58 6.95 -0.16 8.58
C THR A 58 6.82 -0.21 7.07
N LEU A 59 7.70 0.50 6.34
CA LEU A 59 7.71 0.45 4.87
C LEU A 59 7.96 -0.96 4.34
N ILE A 60 8.88 -1.72 4.95
CA ILE A 60 9.13 -3.12 4.59
C ILE A 60 7.87 -3.97 4.83
N LYS A 61 7.21 -3.80 5.99
CA LYS A 61 5.97 -4.52 6.29
C LYS A 61 4.87 -4.18 5.28
N THR A 62 4.68 -2.91 4.95
CA THR A 62 3.75 -2.45 3.90
C THR A 62 4.07 -3.12 2.57
N TYR A 63 5.35 -3.13 2.15
CA TYR A 63 5.78 -3.78 0.91
C TYR A 63 5.48 -5.28 0.88
N MET A 64 5.73 -6.00 1.98
CA MET A 64 5.41 -7.43 2.06
C MET A 64 3.90 -7.68 1.99
N GLN A 65 3.11 -6.91 2.73
CA GLN A 65 1.65 -7.03 2.73
C GLN A 65 1.04 -6.75 1.34
N ILE A 66 1.54 -5.75 0.61
CA ILE A 66 1.10 -5.49 -0.77
C ILE A 66 1.42 -6.66 -1.70
N LYS A 67 2.58 -7.29 -1.57
CA LYS A 67 2.93 -8.44 -2.41
C LYS A 67 1.98 -9.62 -2.24
N VAL A 68 1.52 -9.88 -1.02
CA VAL A 68 0.62 -11.00 -0.73
C VAL A 68 -0.86 -10.59 -0.83
N SER A 69 -1.17 -9.30 -0.90
CA SER A 69 -2.54 -8.76 -0.93
C SER A 69 -3.41 -9.41 -2.00
N LYS A 70 -2.87 -9.66 -3.20
CA LYS A 70 -3.59 -10.37 -4.28
C LYS A 70 -4.13 -11.73 -3.82
N SER A 71 -3.29 -12.51 -3.13
CA SER A 71 -3.66 -13.85 -2.65
C SER A 71 -4.62 -13.82 -1.46
N VAL A 72 -4.61 -12.73 -0.69
CA VAL A 72 -5.51 -12.53 0.45
C VAL A 72 -6.87 -12.10 -0.08
N PHE A 73 -6.92 -11.06 -0.91
CA PHE A 73 -8.17 -10.52 -1.44
C PHE A 73 -8.88 -11.44 -2.43
N SER A 74 -8.16 -12.29 -3.16
CA SER A 74 -8.78 -13.29 -4.04
C SER A 74 -9.63 -14.33 -3.29
N GLN A 75 -9.48 -14.45 -1.98
CA GLN A 75 -10.29 -15.37 -1.15
C GLN A 75 -11.67 -14.79 -0.82
N TYR A 76 -11.86 -13.48 -1.01
CA TYR A 76 -13.11 -12.81 -0.71
C TYR A 76 -13.94 -12.69 -1.98
N ALA A 77 -14.96 -13.54 -2.13
CA ALA A 77 -15.81 -13.61 -3.33
C ALA A 77 -16.55 -12.31 -3.66
N TRP A 78 -16.78 -11.46 -2.66
CA TRP A 78 -17.42 -10.15 -2.81
C TRP A 78 -16.45 -9.07 -3.32
N PHE A 79 -15.16 -9.39 -3.46
CA PHE A 79 -14.11 -8.42 -3.66
C PHE A 79 -13.56 -8.40 -5.10
N ASN A 80 -13.88 -7.35 -5.85
CA ASN A 80 -13.30 -7.16 -7.18
C ASN A 80 -11.89 -6.56 -7.08
N SER A 81 -10.89 -7.42 -6.94
CA SER A 81 -9.47 -7.00 -6.89
C SER A 81 -8.86 -6.60 -8.25
N SER A 82 -9.65 -6.51 -9.32
CA SER A 82 -9.10 -6.27 -10.67
C SER A 82 -8.40 -4.94 -10.79
N SER A 83 -8.96 -3.88 -10.21
CA SER A 83 -8.44 -2.53 -10.34
C SER A 83 -7.20 -2.32 -9.45
N ILE A 84 -7.22 -2.78 -8.18
CA ILE A 84 -6.00 -2.73 -7.34
C ILE A 84 -4.84 -3.53 -7.94
N GLN A 85 -5.14 -4.65 -8.59
CA GLN A 85 -4.09 -5.48 -9.19
C GLN A 85 -3.32 -4.75 -10.28
N GLN A 86 -3.95 -3.78 -10.96
CA GLN A 86 -3.29 -2.95 -11.96
C GLN A 86 -2.35 -1.93 -11.33
N ILE A 87 -2.65 -1.46 -10.10
CA ILE A 87 -1.82 -0.46 -9.40
C ILE A 87 -0.76 -1.07 -8.49
N ILE A 88 -0.86 -2.36 -8.13
CA ILE A 88 0.14 -3.06 -7.30
C ILE A 88 1.58 -2.89 -7.81
N PRO A 89 1.90 -3.02 -9.12
CA PRO A 89 3.25 -2.79 -9.63
C PRO A 89 3.77 -1.37 -9.32
N LYS A 90 2.88 -0.38 -9.42
CA LYS A 90 3.17 1.02 -9.17
C LYS A 90 3.39 1.30 -7.68
N ILE A 91 2.52 0.75 -6.83
CA ILE A 91 2.67 0.76 -5.36
C ILE A 91 4.00 0.13 -4.95
N ASN A 92 4.34 -1.03 -5.53
CA ASN A 92 5.61 -1.71 -5.24
C ASN A 92 6.83 -0.89 -5.62
N LYS A 93 6.79 -0.20 -6.78
CA LYS A 93 7.86 0.73 -7.19
C LYS A 93 7.97 1.88 -6.19
N TYR A 94 6.85 2.51 -5.85
CA TYR A 94 6.80 3.63 -4.90
C TYR A 94 7.38 3.27 -3.53
N ILE A 95 6.89 2.22 -2.87
CA ILE A 95 7.39 1.83 -1.54
C ILE A 95 8.87 1.45 -1.60
N LYS A 96 9.31 0.75 -2.65
CA LYS A 96 10.72 0.37 -2.81
C LYS A 96 11.63 1.61 -2.89
N GLU A 97 11.23 2.63 -3.64
CA GLU A 97 11.97 3.90 -3.70
C GLU A 97 12.05 4.58 -2.32
N LEU A 98 11.00 4.54 -1.51
CA LEU A 98 11.02 5.07 -0.14
C LEU A 98 11.96 4.28 0.77
N ILE A 99 11.93 2.94 0.70
CA ILE A 99 12.83 2.07 1.48
C ILE A 99 14.29 2.35 1.12
N ASP A 100 14.58 2.54 -0.16
CA ASP A 100 15.95 2.79 -0.63
C ASP A 100 16.46 4.17 -0.20
N LYS A 101 15.58 5.18 -0.10
CA LYS A 101 15.94 6.51 0.46
C LYS A 101 16.31 6.48 1.93
N LEU A 102 15.75 5.57 2.72
CA LEU A 102 16.10 5.42 4.15
C LEU A 102 17.37 4.61 4.40
N LYS A 103 18.03 4.08 3.37
CA LYS A 103 19.34 3.42 3.48
C LYS A 103 20.51 4.38 3.30
N GLU A 104 20.26 5.54 2.71
CA GLU A 104 21.21 6.64 2.50
C GLU A 104 21.22 7.56 3.72
#